data_AF-A0A7L3AV82-F1
#
_entry.id   AF-A0A7L3AV82-F1
#
_cell.length_a   1.000
_cell.length_b   1.000
_cell.length_c   1.000
_cell.angle_alpha   90.00
_cell.angle_beta   90.00
_cell.angle_gamma   90.00
#
_symmetry.space_group_name_H-M   'P 1'
#
loop_
_entity.id
_entity.type
_entity.pdbx_description
1 polymer ?
#
loop_
_entity_poly.entity_id
_entity_poly.type
_entity_poly.pdbx_seq_one_letter_code
_entity_poly.pdbx_strand_id
1 'polypeptide(L)'
;MINEQQVEDITLEFFYRPHTITLLSFTILSLMAFAFTRDDSVPEDNIWRGILSVIFFFLIISVLAFPNGPFTRPHPAIWRMVFGLSVLYFLFLVFVLFLNFEQVKAVMYWLDPNLRYATREADIMEYAVNCHVITWERILSHFDIFAFGHFWGWAMKALLIRSYGLCWTISITWELTEVGHPFI
;
A
#
# COMPACT_ATOMS: atom_id res chain seq x y z
N MET A 1 -3.07 -24.49 -19.89
CA MET A 1 -2.31 -23.28 -20.29
C MET A 1 -3.24 -22.11 -20.10
N ILE A 2 -3.21 -21.47 -18.93
CA ILE A 2 -4.19 -20.45 -18.55
C ILE A 2 -3.45 -19.12 -18.37
N ASN A 3 -3.82 -18.16 -19.21
CA ASN A 3 -3.61 -16.72 -19.01
C ASN A 3 -2.22 -16.12 -19.28
N GLU A 4 -1.61 -16.43 -20.43
CA GLU A 4 -0.64 -15.52 -21.02
C GLU A 4 -1.30 -14.76 -22.17
N GLN A 5 -1.68 -13.51 -21.89
CA GLN A 5 -2.07 -12.58 -22.94
C GLN A 5 -0.80 -12.29 -23.75
N GLN A 6 -0.72 -12.81 -24.98
CA GLN A 6 0.44 -12.57 -25.84
C GLN A 6 0.62 -11.07 -26.05
N VAL A 7 1.75 -10.55 -25.59
CA VAL A 7 2.15 -9.17 -25.88
C VAL A 7 2.85 -9.20 -27.24
N GLU A 8 2.21 -8.61 -28.25
CA GLU A 8 2.84 -8.37 -29.56
C GLU A 8 3.91 -7.28 -29.40
N ASP A 9 5.04 -7.46 -30.09
CA ASP A 9 6.27 -6.64 -30.06
C ASP A 9 7.13 -6.72 -28.79
N ILE A 10 7.89 -7.81 -28.69
CA ILE A 10 8.88 -8.04 -27.63
C ILE A 10 10.24 -7.50 -28.09
N THR A 11 10.70 -6.36 -27.54
CA THR A 11 12.02 -5.82 -27.89
C THR A 11 13.18 -6.56 -27.23
N LEU A 12 12.92 -7.40 -26.21
CA LEU A 12 13.94 -8.16 -25.47
C LEU A 12 13.43 -9.57 -25.09
N GLU A 13 13.62 -10.53 -25.99
CA GLU A 13 13.18 -11.94 -25.85
C GLU A 13 13.69 -12.64 -24.57
N PHE A 14 14.87 -12.24 -24.08
CA PHE A 14 15.47 -12.75 -22.85
C PHE A 14 14.57 -12.61 -21.61
N PHE A 15 13.80 -11.51 -21.51
CA PHE A 15 12.96 -11.25 -20.33
C PHE A 15 11.64 -12.02 -20.34
N TYR A 16 11.27 -12.61 -21.47
CA TYR A 16 10.01 -13.34 -21.66
C TYR A 16 10.19 -14.86 -21.60
N ARG A 17 11.44 -15.36 -21.54
CA ARG A 17 11.71 -16.77 -21.33
C ARG A 17 11.69 -17.12 -19.84
N PRO A 18 10.83 -18.03 -19.37
CA PRO A 18 10.73 -18.36 -17.95
C PRO A 18 11.98 -19.11 -17.46
N HIS A 19 12.79 -18.42 -16.65
CA HIS A 19 13.99 -18.95 -16.00
C HIS A 19 13.71 -19.29 -14.51
N THR A 20 12.57 -19.93 -14.26
CA THR A 20 12.01 -20.11 -12.90
C THR A 20 12.93 -20.86 -11.95
N ILE A 21 13.55 -21.97 -12.40
CA ILE A 21 14.44 -22.79 -11.56
C ILE A 21 15.71 -22.01 -11.18
N THR A 22 16.35 -21.36 -12.16
CA THR A 22 17.56 -20.58 -11.92
C THR A 22 17.28 -19.39 -10.99
N LEU A 23 16.14 -18.72 -11.15
CA LEU A 23 15.77 -17.61 -10.28
C LEU A 23 15.49 -18.10 -8.85
N LEU A 24 14.75 -19.21 -8.70
CA LEU A 24 14.45 -19.80 -7.39
C LEU A 24 15.72 -20.25 -6.66
N SER A 25 16.64 -20.94 -7.34
CA SER A 25 17.92 -21.34 -6.76
C SER A 25 18.78 -20.15 -6.33
N PHE A 26 18.89 -19.12 -7.18
CA PHE A 26 19.59 -17.88 -6.83
C PHE A 26 18.97 -17.20 -5.61
N THR A 27 17.64 -17.17 -5.56
CA THR A 27 16.86 -16.59 -4.46
C THR A 27 17.20 -17.28 -3.13
N ILE A 28 17.14 -18.62 -3.09
CA ILE A 28 17.45 -19.40 -1.89
C ILE A 28 18.90 -19.21 -1.45
N LEU A 29 19.86 -19.26 -2.39
CA LEU A 29 21.28 -19.09 -2.08
C LEU A 29 21.59 -17.68 -1.57
N SER A 30 20.96 -16.65 -2.14
CA SER A 30 21.10 -15.26 -1.68
C SER A 30 20.55 -15.07 -0.27
N LEU A 31 19.43 -15.73 0.06
CA LEU A 31 18.82 -15.68 1.38
C LEU A 31 19.74 -16.33 2.42
N MET A 32 20.28 -17.51 2.09
CA MET A 32 21.25 -18.20 2.95
C MET A 32 22.48 -17.33 3.17
N ALA A 33 23.09 -16.79 2.11
CA ALA A 33 24.26 -15.93 2.22
C ALA A 33 23.99 -14.74 3.14
N PHE A 34 22.90 -14.00 2.90
CA PHE A 34 22.53 -12.84 3.72
C PHE A 34 22.31 -13.21 5.19
N ALA A 35 21.63 -14.33 5.46
CA ALA A 35 21.38 -14.80 6.82
C ALA A 35 22.68 -15.14 7.58
N PHE A 36 23.69 -15.68 6.90
CA PHE A 36 24.97 -16.04 7.52
C PHE A 36 25.98 -14.89 7.61
N THR A 37 25.85 -13.84 6.80
CA THR A 37 26.80 -12.71 6.79
C THR A 37 26.31 -11.48 7.54
N ARG A 38 25.10 -11.50 8.09
CA ARG A 38 24.50 -10.35 8.78
C ARG A 38 25.06 -10.21 10.20
N ASP A 39 25.41 -8.97 10.58
CA ASP A 39 25.63 -8.58 11.97
C ASP A 39 24.30 -8.54 12.73
N ASP A 40 24.22 -9.20 13.88
CA ASP A 40 23.02 -9.33 14.71
C ASP A 40 23.08 -8.55 16.03
N SER A 41 24.05 -7.66 16.19
CA SER A 41 24.32 -6.91 17.43
C SER A 41 23.18 -6.01 17.93
N VAL A 42 22.33 -5.47 17.04
CA VAL A 42 21.24 -4.55 17.39
C VAL A 42 19.86 -5.17 17.07
N PRO A 43 19.02 -5.49 18.08
CA PRO A 43 17.74 -6.17 17.87
C PRO A 43 16.74 -5.43 16.96
N GLU A 44 16.65 -4.10 17.07
CA GLU A 44 15.71 -3.31 16.27
C GLU A 44 16.07 -3.33 14.78
N ASP A 45 17.37 -3.17 14.48
CA ASP A 45 17.93 -3.32 13.14
C ASP A 45 17.67 -4.71 12.56
N ASN A 46 17.75 -5.74 13.39
CA ASN A 46 17.48 -7.12 12.97
C ASN A 46 16.04 -7.33 12.52
N ILE A 47 15.07 -6.72 13.23
CA ILE A 47 13.65 -6.78 12.87
C ILE A 47 13.41 -6.03 11.56
N TRP A 48 13.96 -4.82 11.42
CA TRP A 48 13.82 -4.02 10.20
C TRP A 48 14.39 -4.74 8.97
N ARG A 49 15.61 -5.26 9.08
CA ARG A 49 16.27 -6.05 8.02
C ARG A 49 15.50 -7.34 7.71
N GLY A 50 14.91 -7.97 8.73
CA GLY A 50 14.05 -9.13 8.58
C GLY A 50 12.81 -8.83 7.74
N ILE A 51 12.09 -7.75 8.06
CA ILE A 51 10.90 -7.31 7.32
C ILE A 51 11.26 -6.98 5.87
N LEU A 52 12.34 -6.21 5.63
CA LEU A 52 12.81 -5.90 4.29
C LEU A 52 13.15 -7.16 3.48
N SER A 53 13.78 -8.15 4.13
CA SER A 53 14.10 -9.43 3.49
C SER A 53 12.84 -10.20 3.11
N VAL A 54 11.86 -10.31 4.02
CA VAL A 54 10.58 -10.98 3.75
C VAL A 54 9.87 -10.32 2.58
N ILE A 55 9.78 -8.99 2.55
CA ILE A 55 9.18 -8.25 1.44
C ILE A 55 9.92 -8.54 0.13
N PHE A 56 11.25 -8.41 0.11
CA PHE A 56 12.06 -8.64 -1.09
C PHE A 56 11.86 -10.04 -1.67
N PHE A 57 11.96 -11.08 -0.83
CA PHE A 57 11.80 -12.46 -1.27
C PHE A 57 10.37 -12.80 -1.68
N PHE A 58 9.38 -12.23 -0.97
CA PHE A 58 7.99 -12.35 -1.37
C PHE A 58 7.74 -11.72 -2.75
N LEU A 59 8.35 -10.58 -3.06
CA LEU A 59 8.24 -9.96 -4.38
C LEU A 59 8.84 -10.83 -5.48
N ILE A 60 9.98 -11.47 -5.24
CA ILE A 60 10.54 -12.43 -6.20
C ILE A 60 9.57 -13.59 -6.44
N ILE A 61 9.01 -14.17 -5.37
CA ILE A 61 8.01 -15.23 -5.48
C ILE A 61 6.77 -14.74 -6.24
N SER A 62 6.31 -13.50 -5.98
CA SER A 62 5.17 -12.91 -6.69
C SER A 62 5.42 -12.83 -8.20
N VAL A 63 6.62 -12.47 -8.64
CA VAL A 63 6.99 -12.43 -10.06
C VAL A 63 6.97 -13.82 -10.68
N LEU A 64 7.43 -14.84 -9.95
CA LEU A 64 7.54 -16.21 -10.43
C LEU A 64 6.20 -16.98 -10.45
N ALA A 65 5.38 -16.81 -9.42
CA ALA A 65 4.23 -17.68 -9.14
C ALA A 65 2.87 -17.04 -9.49
N PHE A 66 2.77 -15.70 -9.47
CA PHE A 66 1.47 -15.05 -9.68
C PHE A 66 1.12 -14.97 -11.18
N PRO A 67 -0.18 -15.16 -11.52
CA PRO A 67 -0.63 -15.08 -12.90
C PRO A 67 -0.52 -13.65 -13.44
N ASN A 68 -0.51 -13.51 -14.77
CA ASN A 68 -0.62 -12.21 -15.39
C ASN A 68 -1.99 -11.58 -15.10
N GLY A 69 -1.97 -10.33 -14.65
CA GLY A 69 -3.17 -9.51 -14.49
C GLY A 69 -3.66 -8.94 -15.83
N PRO A 70 -4.75 -8.15 -15.81
CA PRO A 70 -5.32 -7.52 -17.01
C PRO A 70 -4.42 -6.41 -17.59
N PHE A 71 -3.41 -5.97 -16.84
CA PHE A 71 -2.46 -4.94 -17.28
C PHE A 71 -1.20 -5.60 -17.85
N THR A 72 -0.83 -5.17 -19.06
CA THR A 72 0.31 -5.73 -19.80
C THR A 72 1.52 -4.79 -19.87
N ARG A 73 1.31 -3.46 -19.71
CA ARG A 73 2.36 -2.42 -19.81
C ARG A 73 2.52 -1.65 -18.49
N PRO A 74 3.71 -1.22 -18.06
CA PRO A 74 4.98 -1.26 -18.81
C PRO A 74 5.64 -2.65 -18.88
N HIS A 75 5.47 -3.53 -17.89
CA HIS A 75 5.98 -4.91 -17.94
C HIS A 75 5.14 -5.84 -17.04
N PRO A 76 4.87 -7.11 -17.43
CA PRO A 76 4.09 -8.05 -16.62
C PRO A 76 4.66 -8.28 -15.21
N ALA A 77 5.99 -8.34 -15.06
CA ALA A 77 6.64 -8.47 -13.75
C ALA A 77 6.31 -7.31 -12.80
N ILE A 78 6.17 -6.08 -13.31
CA ILE A 78 5.80 -4.93 -12.47
C ILE A 78 4.40 -5.13 -11.91
N TRP A 79 3.45 -5.59 -12.74
CA TRP A 79 2.09 -5.85 -12.28
C TRP A 79 1.99 -7.04 -11.32
N ARG A 80 2.80 -8.08 -11.51
CA ARG A 80 2.92 -9.19 -10.55
C ARG A 80 3.47 -8.71 -9.20
N MET A 81 4.47 -7.82 -9.20
CA MET A 81 4.97 -7.19 -7.97
C MET A 81 3.91 -6.30 -7.30
N VAL A 82 3.16 -5.50 -8.07
CA VAL A 82 2.06 -4.66 -7.54
C VAL A 82 0.98 -5.52 -6.90
N PHE A 83 0.60 -6.63 -7.56
CA PHE A 83 -0.32 -7.60 -6.97
C PHE A 83 0.26 -8.25 -5.71
N GLY A 84 1.56 -8.61 -5.72
CA GLY A 84 2.31 -9.05 -4.54
C GLY A 84 2.25 -8.09 -3.37
N LEU A 85 2.58 -6.82 -3.59
CA LEU A 85 2.47 -5.76 -2.58
C LEU A 85 1.04 -5.61 -2.06
N SER A 86 0.05 -5.77 -2.93
CA SER A 86 -1.37 -5.69 -2.54
C SER A 86 -1.76 -6.84 -1.60
N VAL A 87 -1.24 -8.05 -1.83
CA VAL A 87 -1.41 -9.20 -0.93
C VAL A 87 -0.72 -8.98 0.41
N LEU A 88 0.54 -8.51 0.41
CA LEU A 88 1.25 -8.16 1.65
C LEU A 88 0.51 -7.10 2.45
N TYR A 89 0.03 -6.05 1.78
CA TYR A 89 -0.77 -5.00 2.39
C TYR A 89 -2.06 -5.55 3.00
N PHE A 90 -2.78 -6.41 2.28
CA PHE A 90 -3.97 -7.06 2.80
C PHE A 90 -3.68 -7.91 4.06
N LEU A 91 -2.62 -8.72 4.05
CA LEU A 91 -2.22 -9.52 5.21
C LEU A 91 -1.81 -8.63 6.39
N PHE A 92 -1.13 -7.51 6.13
CA PHE A 92 -0.82 -6.52 7.15
C PHE A 92 -2.08 -5.89 7.75
N LEU A 93 -3.07 -5.51 6.94
CA LEU A 93 -4.36 -5.00 7.44
C LEU A 93 -5.10 -6.05 8.28
N VAL A 94 -5.10 -7.31 7.86
CA VAL A 94 -5.67 -8.41 8.66
C VAL A 94 -4.96 -8.52 10.00
N PHE A 95 -3.63 -8.39 10.05
CA PHE A 95 -2.88 -8.37 11.31
C PHE A 95 -3.26 -7.17 12.19
N VAL A 96 -3.30 -5.96 11.61
CA VAL A 96 -3.66 -4.73 12.32
C VAL A 96 -5.08 -4.79 12.91
N LEU A 97 -6.01 -5.49 12.26
CA LEU A 97 -7.37 -5.68 12.74
C LEU A 97 -7.44 -6.32 14.14
N PHE A 98 -6.44 -7.13 14.52
CA PHE A 98 -6.36 -7.75 15.85
C PHE A 98 -5.62 -6.90 16.89
N LEU A 99 -5.03 -5.78 16.49
CA LEU A 99 -4.34 -4.86 17.41
C LEU A 99 -5.34 -3.88 18.02
N ASN A 100 -5.11 -3.52 19.28
CA ASN A 100 -5.81 -2.41 19.90
C ASN A 100 -5.18 -1.06 19.50
N PHE A 101 -5.88 0.04 19.79
CA PHE A 101 -5.45 1.38 19.39
C PHE A 101 -4.05 1.78 19.90
N GLU A 102 -3.71 1.41 21.15
CA GLU A 102 -2.39 1.70 21.72
C GLU A 102 -1.28 0.92 21.02
N GLN A 103 -1.54 -0.34 20.67
CA GLN A 103 -0.61 -1.18 19.91
C GLN A 103 -0.39 -0.65 18.50
N VAL A 104 -1.46 -0.20 17.82
CA VAL A 104 -1.35 0.42 16.48
C VAL A 104 -0.47 1.68 16.55
N LYS A 105 -0.70 2.57 17.53
CA LYS A 105 0.15 3.74 17.73
C LYS A 105 1.61 3.37 18.00
N ALA A 106 1.85 2.34 18.82
CA ALA A 106 3.20 1.87 19.09
C ALA A 106 3.92 1.39 17.81
N VAL A 107 3.22 0.65 16.94
CA VAL A 107 3.76 0.25 15.62
C VAL A 107 4.05 1.46 14.74
N MET A 108 3.15 2.45 14.70
CA MET A 108 3.36 3.68 13.94
C MET A 108 4.58 4.46 14.44
N TYR A 109 4.74 4.62 15.76
CA TYR A 109 5.90 5.29 16.35
C TYR A 109 7.21 4.53 16.18
N TRP A 110 7.14 3.21 16.04
CA TRP A 110 8.30 2.40 15.70
C TRP A 110 8.70 2.59 14.24
N LEU A 111 7.73 2.74 13.33
CA LEU A 111 7.97 2.99 11.90
C LEU A 111 8.51 4.41 11.64
N ASP A 112 7.90 5.43 12.27
CA ASP A 112 8.37 6.81 12.23
C ASP A 112 8.32 7.42 13.64
N PRO A 113 9.46 7.54 14.34
CA PRO A 113 9.53 8.11 15.67
C PRO A 113 9.05 9.56 15.78
N ASN A 114 9.08 10.33 14.68
CA ASN A 114 8.69 11.75 14.69
C ASN A 114 7.18 11.94 14.90
N LEU A 115 6.37 10.91 14.60
CA LEU A 115 4.93 10.91 14.84
C LEU A 115 4.56 11.15 16.31
N ARG A 116 5.46 10.87 17.26
CA ARG A 116 5.24 11.15 18.69
C ARG A 116 5.10 12.64 19.02
N TYR A 117 5.64 13.49 18.16
CA TYR A 117 5.67 14.94 18.35
C TYR A 117 4.86 15.69 17.30
N ALA A 118 4.20 14.97 16.38
CA ALA A 118 3.38 15.57 15.35
C ALA A 118 2.07 16.09 15.95
N THR A 119 1.71 17.33 15.62
CA THR A 119 0.40 17.88 15.93
C THR A 119 -0.64 17.31 14.98
N ARG A 120 -1.72 16.75 15.52
CA ARG A 120 -2.82 16.21 14.72
C ARG A 120 -3.59 17.36 14.08
N GLU A 121 -3.87 17.26 12.78
CA GLU A 121 -4.59 18.28 12.02
C GLU A 121 -6.00 18.53 12.56
N ALA A 122 -6.68 17.48 13.04
CA ALA A 122 -7.97 17.59 13.73
C ALA A 122 -7.94 18.42 15.04
N ASP A 123 -6.76 18.64 15.64
CA ASP A 123 -6.62 19.51 16.83
C ASP A 123 -6.47 20.99 16.46
N ILE A 124 -6.19 21.30 15.19
CA ILE A 124 -5.88 22.63 14.69
C ILE A 124 -7.02 23.17 13.81
N MET A 125 -7.69 22.27 13.09
CA MET A 125 -8.75 22.62 12.14
C MET A 125 -10.11 22.68 12.83
N GLU A 126 -10.76 23.84 12.72
CA GLU A 126 -12.13 24.06 13.23
C GLU A 126 -13.17 23.59 12.21
N TYR A 127 -13.34 22.27 12.05
CA TYR A 127 -14.42 21.74 11.21
C TYR A 127 -15.78 21.94 11.91
N ALA A 128 -16.72 22.57 11.19
CA ALA A 128 -18.10 22.79 11.64
C ALA A 128 -18.30 23.60 12.95
N VAL A 129 -17.34 24.48 13.29
CA VAL A 129 -17.49 25.46 14.39
C VAL A 129 -18.02 26.79 13.83
N ASN A 130 -18.88 27.51 14.54
CA ASN A 130 -19.33 28.86 14.18
C ASN A 130 -19.85 29.03 12.73
N CYS A 131 -20.61 28.05 12.21
CA CYS A 131 -21.07 27.95 10.82
C CYS A 131 -21.98 29.10 10.30
N HIS A 132 -22.30 30.07 11.15
CA HIS A 132 -23.07 31.26 10.79
C HIS A 132 -22.18 32.42 10.30
N VAL A 133 -20.87 32.38 10.59
CA VAL A 133 -19.91 33.41 10.17
C VAL A 133 -19.23 32.95 8.88
N ILE A 134 -19.72 33.45 7.74
CA ILE A 134 -19.24 33.09 6.40
C ILE A 134 -18.33 34.23 5.89
N THR A 135 -17.02 34.07 6.08
CA THR A 135 -15.99 34.96 5.49
C THR A 135 -15.22 34.22 4.40
N TRP A 136 -14.64 34.96 3.46
CA TRP A 136 -13.84 34.38 2.38
C TRP A 136 -12.63 33.60 2.89
N GLU A 137 -11.96 34.12 3.92
CA GLU A 137 -10.84 33.48 4.61
C GLU A 137 -11.24 32.12 5.19
N ARG A 138 -12.43 32.04 5.81
CA ARG A 138 -12.95 30.79 6.39
C ARG A 138 -13.33 29.77 5.32
N ILE A 139 -13.92 30.23 4.22
CA ILE A 139 -14.24 29.34 3.09
C ILE A 139 -12.94 28.74 2.54
N LEU A 140 -11.90 29.57 2.33
CA LEU A 140 -10.62 29.09 1.82
C LEU A 140 -9.88 28.18 2.79
N SER A 141 -10.00 28.38 4.11
CA SER A 141 -9.37 27.48 5.10
C SER A 141 -9.94 26.07 5.10
N HIS A 142 -11.14 25.85 4.54
CA HIS A 142 -11.75 24.52 4.42
C HIS A 142 -11.42 23.80 3.11
N PHE A 143 -10.75 24.46 2.15
CA PHE A 143 -10.21 23.81 0.95
C PHE A 143 -8.79 23.31 1.19
N ASP A 144 -8.67 22.33 2.07
CA ASP A 144 -7.41 21.67 2.38
C ASP A 144 -7.01 20.65 1.30
N ILE A 145 -5.78 20.14 1.42
CA ILE A 145 -5.27 19.10 0.51
C ILE A 145 -6.11 17.82 0.57
N PHE A 146 -6.80 17.57 1.69
CA PHE A 146 -7.67 16.43 1.85
C PHE A 146 -8.89 16.53 0.93
N ALA A 147 -9.55 17.68 0.82
CA ALA A 147 -10.65 17.90 -0.11
C ALA A 147 -10.23 17.67 -1.58
N PHE A 148 -9.06 18.20 -1.99
CA PHE A 148 -8.51 17.96 -3.33
C PHE A 148 -8.18 16.50 -3.57
N GLY A 149 -7.50 15.85 -2.61
CA GLY A 149 -7.12 14.45 -2.68
C GLY A 149 -8.34 13.52 -2.72
N HIS A 150 -9.37 13.83 -1.94
CA HIS A 150 -10.62 13.07 -1.91
C HIS A 150 -11.36 13.18 -3.25
N PHE A 151 -11.55 14.39 -3.78
CA PHE A 151 -12.21 14.60 -5.07
C PHE A 151 -11.47 13.88 -6.21
N TRP A 152 -10.16 14.07 -6.32
CA TRP A 152 -9.38 13.47 -7.40
C TRP A 152 -9.23 11.96 -7.25
N GLY A 153 -9.09 11.48 -6.01
CA GLY A 153 -9.06 10.06 -5.68
C GLY A 153 -10.39 9.37 -6.04
N TRP A 154 -11.52 9.99 -5.71
CA TRP A 154 -12.83 9.49 -6.10
C TRP A 154 -13.02 9.49 -7.61
N ALA A 155 -12.64 10.57 -8.30
CA ALA A 155 -12.72 10.67 -9.75
C ALA A 155 -11.91 9.55 -10.45
N MET A 156 -10.68 9.28 -9.98
CA MET A 156 -9.85 8.20 -10.52
C MET A 156 -10.47 6.81 -10.25
N LYS A 157 -10.99 6.58 -9.05
CA LYS A 157 -11.71 5.33 -8.72
C LYS A 157 -12.91 5.13 -9.65
N ALA A 158 -13.69 6.18 -9.91
CA ALA A 158 -14.84 6.11 -10.81
C ALA A 158 -14.41 5.75 -12.25
N LEU A 159 -13.34 6.36 -12.76
CA LEU A 159 -12.80 6.07 -14.10
C LEU A 159 -12.27 4.64 -14.26
N LEU A 160 -11.68 4.08 -13.20
CA LEU A 160 -11.11 2.73 -13.19
C LEU A 160 -12.18 1.65 -12.99
N ILE A 161 -13.04 1.81 -11.97
CA ILE A 161 -14.03 0.80 -11.58
C ILE A 161 -15.20 0.75 -12.57
N ARG A 162 -15.56 1.90 -13.18
CA ARG A 162 -16.61 2.03 -14.20
C ARG A 162 -17.96 1.38 -13.81
N SER A 163 -18.23 1.28 -12.51
CA SER A 163 -19.45 0.70 -11.95
C SER A 163 -19.98 1.63 -10.86
N TYR A 164 -21.16 2.19 -11.11
CA TYR A 164 -21.82 3.10 -10.17
C TYR A 164 -22.10 2.42 -8.84
N GLY A 165 -22.60 1.17 -8.85
CA GLY A 165 -22.92 0.43 -7.62
C GLY A 165 -21.71 0.28 -6.71
N LEU A 166 -20.57 -0.18 -7.25
CA LEU A 166 -19.34 -0.33 -6.47
C LEU A 166 -18.82 1.02 -5.96
N CYS A 167 -18.87 2.08 -6.77
CA CYS A 167 -18.43 3.41 -6.34
C CYS A 167 -19.28 3.93 -5.18
N TRP A 168 -20.61 3.79 -5.27
CA TRP A 168 -21.53 4.18 -4.19
C TRP A 168 -21.33 3.36 -2.93
N THR A 169 -21.13 2.05 -3.03
CA THR A 169 -20.85 1.21 -1.85
C THR A 169 -19.58 1.65 -1.13
N ILE A 170 -18.50 1.92 -1.88
CA ILE A 170 -17.24 2.39 -1.30
C ILE A 170 -17.44 3.75 -0.63
N SER A 171 -18.12 4.71 -1.28
CA SER A 171 -18.40 6.03 -0.70
C SER A 171 -19.22 5.94 0.58
N ILE A 172 -20.33 5.20 0.57
CA ILE A 172 -21.20 5.06 1.75
C ILE A 172 -20.45 4.36 2.89
N THR A 173 -19.68 3.32 2.59
CA THR A 173 -18.93 2.59 3.62
C THR A 173 -17.86 3.49 4.26
N TRP A 174 -17.24 4.37 3.47
CA TRP A 174 -16.29 5.36 3.96
C TRP A 174 -16.95 6.35 4.95
N GLU A 175 -18.10 6.93 4.59
CA GLU A 175 -18.87 7.82 5.48
C GLU A 175 -19.27 7.11 6.79
N LEU A 176 -19.69 5.85 6.71
CA LEU A 176 -20.04 5.06 7.90
C LEU A 176 -18.84 4.82 8.82
N THR A 177 -17.63 4.64 8.27
CA THR A 177 -16.42 4.50 9.10
C THR A 177 -16.08 5.79 9.84
N GLU A 178 -16.33 6.96 9.24
CA GLU A 178 -16.10 8.27 9.88
C GLU A 178 -17.11 8.54 11.01
N VAL A 179 -18.37 8.13 10.83
CA VAL A 179 -19.39 8.27 11.88
C VAL A 179 -19.12 7.31 13.06
N GLY A 180 -18.70 6.08 12.78
CA GLY A 180 -18.48 5.04 13.81
C GLY A 180 -17.20 5.25 14.61
N HIS A 181 -16.19 5.86 14.00
CA HIS A 181 -14.97 6.31 14.65
C HIS A 181 -14.74 7.75 14.23
N PRO A 182 -15.34 8.73 14.93
CA PRO A 182 -15.09 10.13 14.68
C PRO A 182 -13.63 10.38 15.07
N PHE A 183 -12.74 10.21 14.08
CA PHE A 183 -11.37 10.70 14.07
C PHE A 183 -10.49 10.06 15.17
N ILE A 184 -9.62 9.10 14.81
CA ILE A 184 -8.21 9.49 14.50
C ILE A 184 -8.02 10.98 14.49
#